data_AF-A0A7I7LF25-F1
#
_entry.id   AF-A0A7I7LF25-F1
#
_cell.length_a   1.000
_cell.length_b   1.000
_cell.length_c   1.000
_cell.angle_alpha   90.00
_cell.angle_beta   90.00
_cell.angle_gamma   90.00
#
_symmetry.space_group_name_H-M   'P 1'
#
loop_
_entity.id
_entity.type
_entity.pdbx_description
1 polymer ?
#
loop_
_entity_poly.entity_id
_entity_poly.type
_entity_poly.pdbx_seq_one_letter_code
_entity_poly.pdbx_strand_id
1 'polypeptide(L)'
;MQIHVGFEMIYECPQPTPMILNLNVHFTRVCDLVGRDDLTIGPPVPMAAYRDSFGNWCTRIVAPKGSTRVSADALVNDTGLPDPIVPQVQQIPVQDLPEETLVFLLGSRYCETDRLSETAWKLFGKTPPGWGRVQAICDYVQQHVTFGYEHARMTRTALETY
;
A
#
# COMPACT_ATOMS: atom_id res chain seq x y z
N MET A 1 -8.05 -10.41 -18.87
CA MET A 1 -6.66 -10.65 -19.29
C MET A 1 -5.93 -11.42 -18.19
N GLN A 2 -4.87 -12.15 -18.53
CA GLN A 2 -3.98 -12.75 -17.52
C GLN A 2 -2.75 -11.87 -17.35
N ILE A 3 -2.49 -11.46 -16.10
CA ILE A 3 -1.31 -10.70 -15.72
C ILE A 3 -0.40 -11.62 -14.93
N HIS A 4 0.87 -11.65 -15.31
CA HIS A 4 1.92 -12.31 -14.54
C HIS A 4 2.43 -11.34 -13.47
N VAL A 5 2.31 -11.73 -12.21
CA VAL A 5 2.77 -10.97 -11.06
C VAL A 5 3.77 -11.81 -10.29
N GLY A 6 4.96 -11.28 -10.08
CA GLY A 6 6.01 -12.01 -9.41
C GLY A 6 7.17 -11.11 -9.03
N PHE A 7 8.03 -11.63 -8.17
CA PHE A 7 9.22 -10.94 -7.73
C PHE A 7 10.28 -11.94 -7.28
N GLU A 8 11.52 -11.47 -7.27
CA GLU A 8 12.63 -12.10 -6.59
C GLU A 8 13.40 -11.04 -5.81
N MET A 9 13.66 -11.33 -4.54
CA MET A 9 14.45 -10.48 -3.66
C MET A 9 15.52 -11.33 -3.01
N ILE A 10 16.77 -10.85 -3.04
CA ILE A 10 17.91 -11.51 -2.41
C ILE A 10 18.41 -10.60 -1.29
N TYR A 11 18.35 -11.09 -0.06
CA TYR A 11 18.82 -10.40 1.13
C TYR A 11 20.13 -11.02 1.62
N GLU A 12 21.12 -10.18 1.93
CA GLU A 12 22.33 -10.61 2.62
C GLU A 12 22.25 -10.21 4.09
N CYS A 13 22.02 -11.18 4.97
CA CYS A 13 21.80 -10.96 6.39
C CYS A 13 23.11 -11.16 7.18
N PRO A 14 23.62 -10.15 7.92
CA PRO A 14 24.85 -10.32 8.70
C PRO A 14 24.68 -11.26 9.91
N GLN A 15 23.44 -11.52 10.32
CA GLN A 15 23.03 -12.38 11.43
C GLN A 15 21.62 -12.92 11.19
N PRO A 16 21.12 -13.90 11.99
CA PRO A 16 19.73 -14.29 11.94
C PRO A 16 18.79 -13.08 12.11
N THR A 17 17.96 -12.80 11.10
CA THR A 17 17.18 -11.57 11.00
C THR A 17 15.68 -11.88 10.94
N PRO A 18 14.91 -11.47 11.96
CA PRO A 18 13.45 -11.52 11.90
C PRO A 18 12.91 -10.61 10.79
N MET A 19 12.01 -11.15 9.96
CA MET A 19 11.38 -10.40 8.87
C MET A 19 9.86 -10.57 8.92
N ILE A 20 9.14 -9.53 8.52
CA ILE A 20 7.70 -9.55 8.24
C ILE A 20 7.54 -9.15 6.77
N LEU A 21 6.90 -10.01 5.99
CA LEU A 21 6.80 -9.92 4.56
C LEU A 21 5.32 -9.85 4.16
N ASN A 22 4.91 -8.74 3.55
CA ASN A 22 3.56 -8.53 3.02
C ASN A 22 3.60 -8.64 1.49
N LEU A 23 3.81 -9.86 0.99
CA LEU A 23 4.15 -10.11 -0.41
C LEU A 23 3.12 -10.95 -1.17
N ASN A 24 2.08 -11.39 -0.47
CA ASN A 24 0.99 -12.15 -1.06
C ASN A 24 -0.08 -11.22 -1.64
N VAL A 25 -0.82 -11.73 -2.64
CA VAL A 25 -1.99 -11.06 -3.20
C VAL A 25 -3.02 -10.85 -2.10
N HIS A 26 -3.56 -9.63 -2.03
CA HIS A 26 -4.53 -9.26 -1.01
C HIS A 26 -5.77 -10.16 -1.06
N PHE A 27 -6.37 -10.48 0.10
CA PHE A 27 -7.43 -11.49 0.20
C PHE A 27 -8.65 -11.19 -0.69
N THR A 28 -8.90 -9.91 -1.00
CA THR A 28 -9.99 -9.46 -1.88
C THR A 28 -9.79 -9.82 -3.35
N ARG A 29 -8.57 -10.23 -3.75
CA ARG A 29 -8.20 -10.61 -5.12
C ARG A 29 -7.82 -12.09 -5.24
N VAL A 30 -7.94 -12.87 -4.17
CA VAL A 30 -7.58 -14.31 -4.19
C VAL A 30 -8.42 -15.10 -5.19
N CYS A 31 -9.68 -14.72 -5.41
CA CYS A 31 -10.54 -15.35 -6.42
C CYS A 31 -10.06 -15.11 -7.87
N ASP A 32 -9.21 -14.10 -8.07
CA ASP A 32 -8.68 -13.76 -9.38
C ASP A 32 -7.40 -14.55 -9.71
N LEU A 33 -6.79 -15.23 -8.72
CA LEU A 33 -5.59 -16.04 -8.92
C LEU A 33 -5.87 -17.26 -9.79
N VAL A 34 -5.02 -17.46 -10.80
CA VAL A 34 -4.89 -18.70 -11.55
C VAL A 34 -3.82 -19.55 -10.86
N GLY A 35 -4.22 -20.27 -9.82
CA GLY A 35 -3.33 -21.07 -8.99
C GLY A 35 -3.07 -20.45 -7.61
N ARG A 36 -1.81 -20.49 -7.17
CA ARG A 36 -1.39 -20.02 -5.84
C ARG A 36 -0.25 -19.01 -6.00
N ASP A 37 -0.23 -18.01 -5.14
CA ASP A 37 0.85 -17.03 -4.99
C ASP A 37 1.81 -17.43 -3.85
N ASP A 38 2.20 -18.70 -3.81
CA ASP A 38 2.97 -19.24 -2.69
C ASP A 38 4.34 -18.56 -2.55
N LEU A 39 4.59 -18.02 -1.35
CA LEU A 39 5.87 -17.38 -1.03
C LEU A 39 6.95 -18.45 -0.81
N THR A 40 8.01 -18.40 -1.61
CA THR A 40 9.14 -19.32 -1.51
C THR A 40 10.34 -18.65 -0.88
N ILE A 41 10.94 -19.32 0.12
CA ILE A 41 12.13 -18.85 0.83
C ILE A 41 13.26 -19.86 0.66
N GLY A 42 14.43 -19.40 0.20
CA GLY A 42 15.64 -20.19 0.07
C GLY A 42 16.80 -19.57 0.88
N PRO A 43 17.42 -20.27 1.83
CA PRO A 43 17.14 -21.64 2.27
C PRO A 43 15.78 -21.75 3.01
N PRO A 44 15.18 -22.95 3.08
CA PRO A 44 13.91 -23.14 3.78
C PRO A 44 14.01 -22.81 5.28
N VAL A 45 13.05 -22.05 5.78
CA VAL A 45 12.92 -21.67 7.20
C VAL A 45 11.48 -21.81 7.66
N PRO A 46 11.22 -21.96 8.97
CA PRO A 46 9.85 -21.92 9.49
C PRO A 46 9.16 -20.59 9.14
N MET A 47 7.96 -20.70 8.58
CA MET A 47 7.10 -19.58 8.24
C MET A 47 5.86 -19.60 9.14
N ALA A 48 5.52 -18.45 9.71
CA ALA A 48 4.24 -18.23 10.38
C ALA A 48 3.50 -17.11 9.67
N ALA A 49 2.17 -17.18 9.61
CA ALA A 49 1.38 -16.16 8.94
C ALA A 49 0.23 -15.64 9.81
N TYR A 50 -0.14 -14.39 9.59
CA TYR A 50 -1.31 -13.75 10.20
C TYR A 50 -1.91 -12.71 9.25
N ARG A 51 -3.12 -12.25 9.55
CA ARG A 51 -3.72 -11.10 8.85
C ARG A 51 -3.61 -9.86 9.72
N ASP A 52 -3.12 -8.77 9.15
CA ASP A 52 -3.13 -7.47 9.84
C ASP A 52 -4.51 -6.80 9.78
N SER A 53 -4.64 -5.62 10.42
CA SER A 53 -5.89 -4.85 10.46
C SER A 53 -6.35 -4.31 9.11
N PHE A 54 -5.47 -4.31 8.10
CA PHE A 54 -5.80 -3.89 6.73
C PHE A 54 -6.14 -5.09 5.83
N GLY A 55 -6.03 -6.33 6.35
CA GLY A 55 -6.30 -7.55 5.61
C GLY A 55 -5.10 -8.12 4.85
N ASN A 56 -3.90 -7.55 5.01
CA ASN A 56 -2.71 -8.09 4.37
C ASN A 56 -2.34 -9.44 4.97
N TRP A 57 -1.90 -10.37 4.12
CA TRP A 57 -1.33 -11.64 4.57
C TRP A 57 0.15 -11.43 4.89
N CYS A 58 0.45 -11.37 6.19
CA CYS A 58 1.78 -11.09 6.72
C CYS A 58 2.51 -12.40 7.01
N THR A 59 3.62 -12.67 6.31
CA THR A 59 4.47 -13.82 6.56
C THR A 59 5.66 -13.44 7.43
N ARG A 60 5.88 -14.20 8.51
CA ARG A 60 6.98 -14.03 9.46
C ARG A 60 7.99 -15.14 9.28
N ILE A 61 9.25 -14.75 9.18
CA ILE A 61 10.40 -15.67 9.15
C ILE A 61 11.53 -15.15 10.04
N VAL A 62 12.49 -16.02 10.31
CA VAL A 62 13.84 -15.62 10.73
C VAL A 62 14.79 -16.04 9.63
N ALA A 63 15.22 -15.09 8.79
CA ALA A 63 16.21 -15.34 7.76
C ALA A 63 17.55 -15.71 8.41
N PRO A 64 18.26 -16.76 7.97
CA PRO A 64 19.55 -17.12 8.53
C PRO A 64 20.61 -16.07 8.18
N LYS A 65 21.76 -16.13 8.86
CA LYS A 65 22.95 -15.39 8.43
C LYS A 65 23.35 -15.83 7.02
N GLY A 66 23.69 -14.88 6.16
CA GLY A 66 24.05 -15.08 4.76
C GLY A 66 22.91 -14.71 3.82
N SER A 67 22.94 -15.32 2.63
CA SER A 67 21.98 -15.04 1.57
C SER A 67 20.63 -15.72 1.83
N THR A 68 19.54 -14.95 1.69
CA THR A 68 18.16 -15.43 1.70
C THR A 68 17.45 -14.93 0.46
N ARG A 69 17.00 -15.84 -0.39
CA ARG A 69 16.14 -15.59 -1.56
C ARG A 69 14.68 -15.69 -1.16
N VAL A 70 13.91 -14.67 -1.51
CA VAL A 70 12.47 -14.57 -1.30
C VAL A 70 11.83 -14.35 -2.67
N SER A 71 10.93 -15.23 -3.08
CA SER A 71 10.30 -15.15 -4.41
C SER A 71 8.86 -15.62 -4.40
N ALA A 72 8.03 -15.03 -5.25
CA ALA A 72 6.71 -15.56 -5.59
C ALA A 72 6.44 -15.31 -7.07
N ASP A 73 5.60 -16.16 -7.65
CA ASP A 73 5.21 -16.13 -9.05
C ASP A 73 3.74 -16.55 -9.12
N ALA A 74 2.91 -15.71 -9.74
CA ALA A 74 1.47 -15.96 -9.86
C ALA A 74 0.92 -15.39 -11.16
N LEU A 75 -0.19 -15.99 -11.62
CA LEU A 75 -1.02 -15.46 -12.69
C LEU A 75 -2.33 -14.94 -12.08
N VAL A 76 -2.75 -13.74 -12.48
CA VAL A 76 -3.99 -13.09 -12.02
C VAL A 76 -4.89 -12.80 -13.22
N ASN A 77 -6.15 -13.19 -13.12
CA ASN A 77 -7.19 -12.75 -14.04
C ASN A 77 -7.62 -11.33 -13.68
N ASP A 78 -7.30 -10.38 -14.54
CA ASP A 78 -7.69 -8.99 -14.36
C ASP A 78 -8.61 -8.52 -15.49
N THR A 79 -9.42 -7.49 -15.27
CA THR A 79 -10.24 -6.90 -16.33
C THR A 79 -9.40 -6.14 -17.34
N GLY A 80 -8.24 -5.60 -16.91
CA GLY A 80 -7.41 -4.68 -17.68
C GLY A 80 -8.01 -3.29 -17.82
N LEU A 81 -9.14 -3.02 -17.17
CA LEU A 81 -9.80 -1.73 -17.20
C LEU A 81 -9.18 -0.82 -16.12
N PRO A 82 -9.07 0.48 -16.38
CA PRO A 82 -8.74 1.45 -15.34
C PRO A 82 -9.75 1.40 -14.19
N ASP A 83 -9.34 1.93 -13.04
CA ASP A 83 -10.24 2.16 -11.91
C ASP A 83 -11.45 3.00 -12.33
N PRO A 84 -12.64 2.73 -11.74
CA PRO A 84 -13.86 3.46 -12.10
C PRO A 84 -13.74 4.94 -11.71
N ILE A 85 -14.04 5.82 -12.67
CA ILE A 85 -14.18 7.25 -12.42
C ILE A 85 -15.64 7.52 -12.04
N VAL A 86 -15.86 8.04 -10.83
CA VAL A 86 -17.22 8.22 -10.28
C VAL A 86 -17.43 9.66 -9.77
N PRO A 87 -17.55 10.66 -10.67
CA PRO A 87 -17.59 12.08 -10.30
C PRO A 87 -18.74 12.47 -9.35
N GLN A 88 -19.80 11.66 -9.33
CA GLN A 88 -20.97 11.83 -8.49
C GLN A 88 -20.79 11.35 -7.05
N VAL A 89 -19.66 10.70 -6.70
CA VAL A 89 -19.39 10.28 -5.32
C VAL A 89 -19.33 11.49 -4.42
N GLN A 90 -20.17 11.48 -3.39
CA GLN A 90 -20.27 12.55 -2.40
C GLN A 90 -19.43 12.23 -1.17
N GLN A 91 -19.01 13.29 -0.47
CA GLN A 91 -18.42 13.14 0.86
C GLN A 91 -19.52 12.79 1.86
N ILE A 92 -19.43 11.62 2.47
CA ILE A 92 -20.34 11.18 3.52
C ILE A 92 -19.98 11.90 4.84
N PRO A 93 -20.96 12.42 5.60
CA PRO A 93 -20.71 12.97 6.93
C PRO A 93 -20.10 11.94 7.88
N VAL A 94 -19.24 12.38 8.80
CA VAL A 94 -18.48 11.46 9.67
C VAL A 94 -19.39 10.55 10.50
N GLN A 95 -20.52 11.07 11.00
CA GLN A 95 -21.46 10.28 11.79
C GLN A 95 -22.19 9.18 11.00
N ASP A 96 -22.15 9.24 9.67
CA ASP A 96 -22.80 8.31 8.76
C ASP A 96 -21.78 7.35 8.08
N LEU A 97 -20.49 7.49 8.41
CA LEU A 97 -19.44 6.63 7.86
C LEU A 97 -19.49 5.22 8.48
N PRO A 98 -19.23 4.17 7.69
CA PRO A 98 -19.01 2.83 8.24
C PRO A 98 -17.82 2.82 9.22
N GLU A 99 -17.95 2.08 10.31
CA GLU A 99 -16.99 2.07 11.42
C GLU A 99 -15.58 1.68 10.97
N GLU A 100 -15.47 0.76 10.02
CA GLU A 100 -14.22 0.29 9.44
C GLU A 100 -13.44 1.39 8.69
N THR A 101 -14.11 2.47 8.29
CA THR A 101 -13.48 3.60 7.58
C THR A 101 -12.89 4.64 8.53
N LEU A 102 -13.32 4.66 9.78
CA LEU A 102 -12.95 5.72 10.74
C LEU A 102 -11.45 5.75 11.04
N VAL A 103 -10.77 4.60 10.95
CA VAL A 103 -9.31 4.49 11.12
C VAL A 103 -8.54 5.35 10.10
N PHE A 104 -9.09 5.56 8.90
CA PHE A 104 -8.46 6.34 7.84
C PHE A 104 -8.66 7.86 7.99
N LEU A 105 -9.42 8.30 8.99
CA LEU A 105 -9.53 9.72 9.37
C LEU A 105 -8.37 10.17 10.28
N LEU A 106 -7.59 9.22 10.80
CA LEU A 106 -6.50 9.49 11.74
C LEU A 106 -5.19 9.80 11.00
N GLY A 107 -4.37 10.65 11.63
CA GLY A 107 -2.98 10.82 11.24
C GLY A 107 -2.19 9.53 11.42
N SER A 108 -1.17 9.33 10.58
CA SER A 108 -0.29 8.15 10.63
C SER A 108 1.18 8.59 10.64
N ARG A 109 2.10 7.63 10.82
CA ARG A 109 3.55 7.90 10.82
C ARG A 109 4.03 8.73 9.63
N TYR A 110 3.43 8.51 8.46
CA TYR A 110 3.83 9.15 7.20
C TYR A 110 2.84 10.25 6.75
N CYS A 111 1.79 10.51 7.52
CA CYS A 111 0.72 11.46 7.19
C CYS A 111 0.37 12.32 8.41
N GLU A 112 1.10 13.43 8.58
CA GLU A 112 0.92 14.38 9.70
C GLU A 112 -0.28 15.32 9.47
N THR A 113 -1.49 14.76 9.62
CA THR A 113 -2.74 15.49 9.38
C THR A 113 -2.86 16.74 10.26
N ASP A 114 -2.40 16.69 11.51
CA ASP A 114 -2.38 17.81 12.44
C ASP A 114 -1.54 19.00 11.94
N ARG A 115 -0.46 18.72 11.20
CA ARG A 115 0.45 19.75 10.66
C ARG A 115 0.03 20.27 9.30
N LEU A 116 -0.67 19.45 8.51
CA LEU A 116 -1.08 19.79 7.14
C LEU A 116 -2.53 20.26 7.01
N SER A 117 -3.36 20.14 8.06
CA SER A 117 -4.80 20.46 8.00
C SER A 117 -5.10 21.88 7.52
N GLU A 118 -4.46 22.91 8.09
CA GLU A 118 -4.68 24.32 7.70
C GLU A 118 -4.29 24.57 6.24
N THR A 119 -3.19 23.98 5.80
CA THR A 119 -2.75 24.04 4.40
C THR A 119 -3.77 23.37 3.49
N ALA A 120 -4.24 22.17 3.84
CA ALA A 120 -5.24 21.45 3.06
C ALA A 120 -6.54 22.25 2.94
N TRP A 121 -6.99 22.92 4.02
CA TRP A 121 -8.16 23.81 3.96
C TRP A 121 -7.94 25.02 3.05
N LYS A 122 -6.76 25.65 3.09
CA LYS A 122 -6.44 26.79 2.21
C LYS A 122 -6.43 26.40 0.74
N LEU A 123 -5.84 25.24 0.40
CA LEU A 123 -5.71 24.77 -0.97
C LEU A 123 -7.02 24.18 -1.51
N PHE A 124 -7.69 23.34 -0.73
CA PHE A 124 -8.76 22.48 -1.22
C PHE A 124 -10.13 22.74 -0.58
N GLY A 125 -10.22 23.58 0.46
CA GLY A 125 -11.46 23.80 1.20
C GLY A 125 -12.63 24.35 0.37
N LYS A 126 -12.33 25.05 -0.74
CA LYS A 126 -13.32 25.60 -1.67
C LYS A 126 -13.66 24.69 -2.85
N THR A 127 -13.03 23.52 -2.95
CA THR A 127 -13.31 22.55 -4.02
C THR A 127 -14.63 21.82 -3.76
N PRO A 128 -15.32 21.32 -4.81
CA PRO A 128 -16.52 20.50 -4.65
C PRO A 128 -16.23 19.27 -3.76
N PRO A 129 -17.00 19.02 -2.69
CA PRO A 129 -16.77 17.87 -1.82
C PRO A 129 -16.96 16.54 -2.56
N GLY A 130 -16.41 15.47 -2.01
CA GLY A 130 -16.45 14.14 -2.62
C GLY A 130 -15.37 13.96 -3.68
N TRP A 131 -15.71 13.34 -4.81
CA TRP A 131 -14.76 13.02 -5.88
C TRP A 131 -13.95 14.23 -6.38
N GLY A 132 -14.62 15.37 -6.58
CA GLY A 132 -13.99 16.58 -7.11
C GLY A 132 -12.84 17.09 -6.24
N ARG A 133 -12.96 17.00 -4.91
CA ARG A 133 -11.90 17.37 -3.97
C ARG A 133 -10.72 16.41 -4.02
N VAL A 134 -11.00 15.10 -4.09
CA VAL A 134 -9.95 14.08 -4.21
C VAL A 134 -9.17 14.28 -5.51
N GLN A 135 -9.87 14.49 -6.63
CA GLN A 135 -9.21 14.78 -7.91
C GLN A 135 -8.33 16.03 -7.84
N ALA A 136 -8.81 17.12 -7.23
CA ALA A 136 -8.02 18.35 -7.09
C ALA A 136 -6.74 18.14 -6.26
N ILE A 137 -6.80 17.27 -5.23
CA ILE A 137 -5.61 16.88 -4.44
C ILE A 137 -4.65 16.05 -5.30
N CYS A 138 -5.15 15.05 -6.04
CA CYS A 138 -4.34 14.25 -6.95
C CYS A 138 -3.64 15.10 -8.01
N ASP A 139 -4.37 16.03 -8.63
CA ASP A 139 -3.83 16.94 -9.65
C ASP A 139 -2.76 17.86 -9.06
N TYR A 140 -2.98 18.37 -7.84
CA TYR A 140 -1.99 19.16 -7.12
C TYR A 140 -0.70 18.34 -6.90
N VAL A 141 -0.80 17.13 -6.34
CA VAL A 141 0.37 16.28 -6.09
C VAL A 141 1.12 15.97 -7.39
N GLN A 142 0.39 15.62 -8.45
CA GLN A 142 0.96 15.32 -9.77
C GLN A 142 1.76 16.50 -10.35
N GLN A 143 1.35 17.73 -10.06
CA GLN A 143 2.03 18.95 -10.54
C GLN A 143 3.19 19.40 -9.64
N HIS A 144 3.18 19.02 -8.36
CA HIS A 144 4.13 19.52 -7.36
C HIS A 144 5.24 18.53 -7.02
N VAL A 145 4.99 17.22 -7.16
CA VAL A 145 5.93 16.19 -6.73
C VAL A 145 6.65 15.58 -7.93
N THR A 146 7.96 15.75 -7.98
CA THR A 146 8.83 15.09 -8.97
C THR A 146 9.18 13.68 -8.51
N PHE A 147 8.98 12.71 -9.39
CA PHE A 147 9.42 11.33 -9.17
C PHE A 147 10.92 11.19 -9.47
N GLY A 148 11.67 10.61 -8.52
CA GLY A 148 13.10 10.30 -8.68
C GLY A 148 13.58 9.32 -7.61
N TYR A 149 14.35 8.31 -8.01
CA TYR A 149 14.86 7.27 -7.09
C TYR A 149 15.82 7.84 -6.04
N GLU A 150 16.59 8.86 -6.41
CA GLU A 150 17.49 9.61 -5.54
C GLU A 150 16.77 10.33 -4.38
N HIS A 151 15.45 10.50 -4.50
CA HIS A 151 14.63 11.10 -3.46
C HIS A 151 13.99 10.08 -2.51
N ALA A 152 14.16 8.78 -2.78
CA ALA A 152 13.54 7.71 -2.01
C ALA A 152 14.29 7.48 -0.68
N ARG A 153 13.56 7.55 0.43
CA ARG A 153 14.04 7.14 1.76
C ARG A 153 12.87 6.69 2.63
N MET A 154 13.07 5.67 3.46
CA MET A 154 12.01 5.07 4.28
C MET A 154 11.49 5.98 5.42
N THR A 155 12.13 7.13 5.62
CA THR A 155 11.75 8.13 6.63
C THR A 155 10.96 9.30 6.05
N ARG A 156 10.81 9.39 4.72
CA ARG A 156 10.13 10.51 4.08
C ARG A 156 8.64 10.55 4.44
N THR A 157 8.14 11.71 4.88
CA THR A 157 6.72 11.90 5.21
C THR A 157 5.99 12.81 4.22
N ALA A 158 4.65 12.89 4.34
CA ALA A 158 3.83 13.82 3.57
C ALA A 158 4.26 15.28 3.80
N LEU A 159 4.56 15.62 5.05
CA LEU A 159 5.02 16.96 5.38
C LEU A 159 6.39 17.29 4.77
N GLU A 160 7.33 16.34 4.74
CA GLU A 160 8.64 16.57 4.11
C GLU A 160 8.55 16.64 2.57
N THR A 161 7.41 16.27 2.00
CA THR A 161 7.15 16.32 0.56
C THR A 161 6.47 17.62 0.13
N TYR A 162 5.75 18.27 1.05
CA TYR A 162 5.09 19.56 0.87
C TYR A 162 6.07 20.73 0.98
#